data_AF-A0AAE2BPD7-F1
#
_entry.id   AF-A0AAE2BPD7-F1
#
_cell.length_a   1.000
_cell.length_b   1.000
_cell.length_c   1.000
_cell.angle_alpha   90.00
_cell.angle_beta   90.00
_cell.angle_gamma   90.00
#
_symmetry.space_group_name_H-M   'P 1'
#
loop_
_entity.id
_entity.type
_entity.pdbx_description
1 polymer ?
#
loop_
_entity_poly.entity_id
_entity_poly.type
_entity_poly.pdbx_seq_one_letter_code
_entity_poly.pdbx_strand_id
1 'polypeptide(L)'
;MKEYRGELKKLGHKVMEVMDENLGLPKGYTKNVFDGGVENAAFFGTKVSHYPPCPYPEKVNALRAHTDAGGVVLLFQDDKVKGLQI
;
A
#
# COMPACT_ATOMS: atom_id res chain seq x y z
N MET A 1 3.29 14.87 -6.46
CA MET A 1 2.27 13.81 -6.31
C MET A 1 1.97 13.01 -7.59
N LYS A 2 1.79 13.65 -8.76
CA LYS A 2 1.48 12.92 -10.01
C LYS A 2 2.55 11.91 -10.40
N GLU A 3 3.81 12.36 -10.50
CA GLU A 3 4.96 11.51 -10.81
C GLU A 3 5.14 10.39 -9.79
N TYR A 4 5.19 10.75 -8.51
CA TYR A 4 5.28 9.78 -7.40
C TYR A 4 4.21 8.68 -7.45
N ARG A 5 2.93 9.04 -7.69
CA ARG A 5 1.84 8.05 -7.86
C ARG A 5 2.04 7.17 -9.08
N GLY A 6 2.53 7.73 -10.19
CA GLY A 6 2.85 6.97 -11.40
C GLY A 6 3.94 5.94 -11.17
N GLU A 7 5.03 6.33 -10.52
CA GLU A 7 6.14 5.43 -10.20
C GLU A 7 5.74 4.38 -9.16
N LEU A 8 4.96 4.75 -8.14
CA LEU A 8 4.45 3.78 -7.18
C LEU A 8 3.46 2.77 -7.81
N LYS A 9 2.64 3.18 -8.78
CA LYS A 9 1.76 2.23 -9.49
C LYS A 9 2.58 1.21 -10.27
N LYS A 10 3.64 1.65 -10.96
CA LYS A 10 4.60 0.75 -11.65
C LYS A 10 5.28 -0.20 -10.67
N LEU A 11 5.73 0.31 -9.51
CA LEU A 11 6.32 -0.51 -8.46
C LEU A 11 5.33 -1.54 -7.91
N GLY A 12 4.09 -1.14 -7.65
CA GLY A 12 3.02 -2.04 -7.20
C GLY A 12 2.77 -3.20 -8.17
N HIS A 13 2.75 -2.92 -9.48
CA HIS A 13 2.65 -3.97 -10.50
C HIS A 13 3.85 -4.93 -10.45
N LYS A 14 5.08 -4.42 -10.30
CA LYS A 14 6.28 -5.28 -10.19
C LYS A 14 6.24 -6.16 -8.94
N VAL A 15 5.78 -5.63 -7.81
CA VAL A 15 5.61 -6.42 -6.58
C VAL A 15 4.60 -7.55 -6.81
N MET A 16 3.47 -7.26 -7.47
CA MET A 16 2.50 -8.30 -7.82
C MET A 16 3.07 -9.36 -8.78
N GLU A 17 3.90 -8.98 -9.76
CA GLU A 17 4.58 -9.94 -10.64
C GLU A 17 5.53 -10.88 -9.86
N VAL A 18 6.25 -10.35 -8.86
CA VAL A 18 7.11 -11.18 -7.98
C VAL A 18 6.26 -12.10 -7.10
N MET A 19 5.09 -11.64 -6.64
CA MET A 19 4.14 -12.48 -5.90
C MET A 19 3.61 -13.61 -6.79
N ASP A 20 3.26 -13.30 -8.05
CA ASP A 20 2.81 -14.30 -9.01
C ASP A 20 3.87 -15.39 -9.18
N GLU A 21 5.14 -15.02 -9.40
CA GLU A 21 6.26 -15.96 -9.53
C GLU A 21 6.41 -16.86 -8.29
N ASN A 22 6.42 -16.26 -7.09
CA ASN A 22 6.57 -17.02 -5.84
C ASN A 22 5.40 -17.97 -5.57
N LEU A 23 4.21 -17.68 -6.09
CA LEU A 23 3.02 -18.51 -5.97
C LEU A 23 2.87 -19.51 -7.13
N GLY A 24 3.78 -19.50 -8.11
CA GLY A 24 3.70 -20.35 -9.31
C GLY A 24 2.58 -19.95 -10.28
N LEU A 25 2.13 -18.69 -10.23
CA LEU A 25 1.10 -18.13 -11.10
C LEU A 25 1.71 -17.56 -12.38
N PRO A 26 0.93 -17.50 -13.49
CA PRO A 26 1.36 -16.79 -14.69
C PRO A 26 1.68 -15.32 -14.37
N LYS A 27 2.74 -14.80 -14.96
CA LYS A 27 3.15 -13.41 -14.78
C LYS A 27 2.00 -12.44 -15.10
N GLY A 28 1.67 -11.54 -14.18
CA GLY A 28 0.62 -10.54 -14.33
C GLY A 28 -0.78 -11.05 -13.96
N TYR A 29 -0.90 -12.29 -13.45
CA TYR A 29 -2.16 -12.89 -13.04
C TYR A 29 -2.86 -12.02 -11.99
N THR A 30 -2.18 -11.70 -10.88
CA THR A 30 -2.77 -10.92 -9.79
C THR A 30 -3.22 -9.54 -10.26
N LYS A 31 -2.40 -8.84 -11.06
CA LYS A 31 -2.76 -7.54 -11.66
C LYS A 31 -4.05 -7.65 -12.47
N ASN A 32 -4.16 -8.66 -13.34
CA ASN A 32 -5.33 -8.84 -14.19
C ASN A 32 -6.61 -9.12 -13.39
N VAL A 33 -6.50 -9.83 -12.26
CA VAL A 33 -7.61 -10.04 -11.32
C VAL A 33 -8.08 -8.70 -10.74
N PHE A 34 -7.15 -7.84 -10.28
CA PHE A 34 -7.50 -6.51 -9.74
C PHE A 34 -8.05 -5.54 -10.79
N ASP A 35 -7.59 -5.64 -12.03
CA ASP A 35 -8.05 -4.81 -13.16
C ASP A 35 -9.47 -5.19 -13.63
N GLY A 36 -10.03 -6.33 -13.19
CA GLY A 36 -11.40 -6.73 -13.52
C GLY A 36 -11.63 -6.89 -15.03
N GLY A 37 -10.58 -7.23 -15.79
CA GLY A 37 -10.63 -7.37 -17.25
C GLY A 37 -10.50 -6.07 -18.05
N VAL A 38 -10.36 -4.90 -17.40
CA VAL A 38 -10.09 -3.62 -18.06
C VAL A 38 -8.70 -3.15 -17.69
N GLU A 39 -7.81 -3.03 -18.68
CA GLU A 39 -6.41 -2.73 -18.41
C GLU A 39 -6.23 -1.43 -17.60
N ASN A 40 -5.49 -1.52 -16.50
CA ASN A 40 -5.18 -0.42 -15.59
C ASN A 40 -6.39 0.18 -14.84
N ALA A 41 -7.54 -0.52 -14.80
CA ALA A 41 -8.74 -0.06 -14.11
C ALA A 41 -8.69 -0.22 -12.58
N ALA A 42 -7.74 -0.99 -12.04
CA ALA A 42 -7.58 -1.16 -10.60
C ALA A 42 -7.47 0.20 -9.89
N PHE A 43 -8.21 0.34 -8.78
CA PHE A 43 -8.19 1.55 -7.96
C PHE A 43 -6.78 1.79 -7.39
N PHE A 44 -6.29 3.02 -7.52
CA PHE A 44 -4.99 3.43 -6.98
C PHE A 44 -5.10 4.78 -6.25
N GLY A 45 -5.20 4.70 -4.92
CA GLY A 45 -5.31 5.85 -4.02
C GLY A 45 -4.02 6.13 -3.26
N THR A 46 -3.93 7.34 -2.67
CA THR A 46 -2.85 7.68 -1.74
C THR A 46 -3.44 8.36 -0.52
N LYS A 47 -3.29 7.74 0.65
CA LYS A 47 -3.61 8.33 1.94
C LYS A 47 -2.38 9.07 2.44
N VAL A 48 -2.49 10.39 2.62
CA VAL A 48 -1.44 11.21 3.23
C VAL A 48 -1.87 11.49 4.67
N SER A 49 -1.04 11.13 5.64
CA SER A 49 -1.39 11.22 7.06
C SER A 49 -0.25 11.83 7.86
N HIS A 50 -0.61 12.60 8.88
CA HIS A 50 0.32 13.14 9.86
C HIS A 50 -0.23 12.83 11.25
N TYR A 51 0.65 12.32 12.12
CA TYR A 51 0.32 11.94 13.49
C TYR A 51 1.08 12.86 14.44
N PRO A 52 0.45 13.93 14.96
CA PRO A 52 1.13 14.91 15.79
C PRO A 52 1.49 14.34 17.17
N PRO A 53 2.41 15.00 17.91
CA PRO A 53 2.71 14.62 19.29
C PRO A 53 1.46 14.54 20.17
N CYS A 54 1.35 13.47 20.96
CA CYS A 54 0.26 13.26 21.90
C CYS A 54 0.80 13.35 23.34
N PRO A 55 0.22 14.18 24.23
CA PRO A 55 0.67 14.27 25.61
C PRO A 55 0.28 13.04 26.46
N TYR A 56 -0.69 12.23 25.99
CA TYR A 56 -1.18 11.03 26.68
C TYR A 56 -1.28 9.83 25.72
N PRO A 57 -0.15 9.38 25.13
CA PRO A 57 -0.15 8.33 24.10
C PRO A 57 -0.67 6.97 24.60
N GLU A 58 -0.68 6.75 25.91
CA GLU A 58 -1.21 5.53 26.54
C GLU A 58 -2.75 5.45 26.51
N LYS A 59 -3.44 6.57 26.26
CA LYS A 59 -4.91 6.63 26.28
C LYS A 59 -5.54 6.47 24.91
N VAL A 60 -4.78 6.69 23.84
CA VAL A 60 -5.33 6.70 22.48
C VAL A 60 -4.30 6.29 21.44
N ASN A 61 -4.72 5.41 20.54
CA ASN A 61 -3.96 5.09 19.34
C ASN A 61 -4.32 6.06 18.22
N ALA A 62 -3.31 6.53 17.50
CA ALA A 62 -3.52 7.43 16.37
C ALA A 62 -4.26 6.75 15.20
N LEU A 63 -4.01 5.45 15.00
CA LEU A 63 -4.79 4.55 14.16
C LEU A 63 -4.93 3.22 14.90
N ARG A 64 -6.16 2.72 15.05
CA ARG A 64 -6.42 1.44 15.74
C ARG A 64 -5.91 0.27 14.90
N ALA A 65 -5.60 -0.84 15.56
CA ALA A 65 -5.23 -2.08 14.90
C ALA A 65 -6.32 -2.52 13.90
N HIS A 66 -5.89 -2.87 12.69
CA HIS A 66 -6.75 -3.35 11.61
C HIS A 66 -5.88 -4.04 10.54
N THR A 67 -6.53 -4.76 9.64
CA THR A 67 -5.96 -5.18 8.36
C THR A 67 -6.44 -4.25 7.27
N ASP A 68 -5.58 -3.93 6.31
CA ASP A 68 -6.01 -3.23 5.11
C ASP A 68 -6.90 -4.13 4.24
N ALA A 69 -7.97 -3.55 3.67
CA ALA A 69 -8.95 -4.30 2.87
C ALA A 69 -8.52 -4.52 1.40
N GLY A 70 -7.47 -3.82 0.95
CA GLY A 70 -7.08 -3.75 -0.46
C GLY A 70 -6.13 -4.88 -0.90
N GLY A 71 -5.42 -4.61 -1.99
CA GLY A 71 -4.33 -5.46 -2.47
C GLY A 71 -3.00 -5.12 -1.77
N VAL A 72 -2.05 -4.57 -2.53
CA VAL A 72 -0.73 -4.20 -2.01
C VAL A 72 -0.72 -2.76 -1.51
N VAL A 73 -0.21 -2.55 -0.29
CA VAL A 73 0.03 -1.22 0.29
C VAL A 73 1.52 -0.91 0.27
N LEU A 74 1.88 0.22 -0.34
CA LEU A 74 3.24 0.75 -0.37
C LEU A 74 3.33 1.96 0.55
N LEU A 75 4.12 1.85 1.61
CA LEU A 75 4.25 2.89 2.64
C LEU A 75 5.58 3.63 2.51
N PHE A 76 5.51 4.96 2.42
CA PHE A 76 6.64 5.86 2.65
C PHE A 76 6.41 6.58 3.98
N GLN A 77 7.02 6.08 5.04
CA GLN A 77 6.89 6.59 6.40
C GLN A 77 8.00 7.58 6.75
N ASP A 78 7.81 8.32 7.85
CA ASP A 78 8.82 9.18 8.44
C ASP A 78 10.09 8.37 8.77
N ASP A 79 11.26 8.91 8.42
CA ASP A 79 12.55 8.24 8.58
C ASP A 79 13.17 8.43 9.98
N LYS A 80 12.58 9.28 10.83
CA LYS A 80 13.07 9.61 12.17
C LYS A 80 12.05 9.30 13.27
N VAL A 81 10.77 9.59 13.04
CA VAL A 81 9.69 9.40 14.01
C VAL A 81 9.02 8.05 13.79
N LYS A 82 9.10 7.18 14.81
CA LYS A 82 8.54 5.83 14.78
C LYS A 82 7.07 5.82 15.24
N GLY A 83 6.32 4.78 14.90
CA GLY A 83 4.95 4.61 15.40
C GLY A 83 4.15 3.47 14.77
N LEU A 84 4.49 3.03 13.55
CA LEU A 84 3.89 1.84 12.96
C LEU A 84 4.30 0.59 13.72
N GLN A 85 3.33 -0.30 13.95
CA GLN A 85 3.51 -1.61 14.56
C GLN A 85 2.73 -2.65 13.75
N ILE A 86 3.22 -3.89 13.70
CA ILE A 86 2.60 -5.04 13.01
C ILE A 86 2.38 -6.19 13.99
#